data_AF-J9DZ28-F1
#
_entry.id   AF-J9DZ28-F1
#
_cell.length_a   1.000
_cell.length_b   1.000
_cell.length_c   1.000
_cell.angle_alpha   90.00
_cell.angle_beta   90.00
_cell.angle_gamma   90.00
#
_symmetry.space_group_name_H-M   'P 1'
#
loop_
_entity.id
_entity.type
_entity.pdbx_description
1 polymer ?
#
loop_
_entity_poly.entity_id
_entity_poly.type
_entity_poly.pdbx_seq_one_letter_code
_entity_poly.pdbx_strand_id
1 'polypeptide(L)'
;MGNIVVLLYGRAQYELSEWKYTAQLRIKTGSAGKQQGVRVVDKLLVEFGNRTPPLSLNVTDTKVKRIKFEMRLINKLYEQLPTFQSGGDVILLFEQNEKLYVDKALLAVHSRYMASMLHDAAPSAIIDMCFFDRDDFLELLYQIYATSRPISANLFALSRAAISYKADIILARITKFISNLD
;
A
#
# COMPACT_ATOMS: atom_id res chain seq x y z
N MET A 1 0.84 -31.87 -22.64
CA MET A 1 0.63 -31.72 -21.18
C MET A 1 1.06 -30.31 -20.80
N GLY A 2 0.22 -29.55 -20.11
CA GLY A 2 0.52 -28.15 -19.79
C GLY A 2 1.69 -28.01 -18.82
N ASN A 3 2.50 -26.96 -18.98
CA ASN A 3 3.55 -26.61 -18.04
C ASN A 3 2.92 -26.26 -16.68
N ILE A 4 3.46 -26.81 -15.59
CA ILE A 4 2.98 -26.48 -14.24
C ILE A 4 3.55 -25.12 -13.86
N VAL A 5 2.68 -24.20 -13.47
CA VAL A 5 3.06 -22.87 -12.96
C VAL A 5 2.76 -22.82 -11.46
N VAL A 6 3.77 -22.50 -10.66
CA VAL A 6 3.62 -22.26 -9.22
C VAL A 6 3.71 -20.77 -8.95
N LEU A 7 2.69 -20.21 -8.31
CA LEU A 7 2.65 -18.81 -7.90
C LEU A 7 2.90 -18.69 -6.41
N LEU A 8 3.89 -17.90 -6.02
CA LEU A 8 4.15 -17.57 -4.62
C LEU A 8 3.78 -16.11 -4.39
N TYR A 9 2.85 -15.88 -3.45
CA TYR A 9 2.43 -14.56 -3.02
C TYR A 9 2.11 -14.58 -1.53
N GLY A 10 2.04 -13.39 -0.92
CA GLY A 10 1.60 -13.22 0.46
C GLY A 10 0.32 -12.38 0.55
N ARG A 11 -0.34 -12.45 1.70
CA ARG A 11 -1.45 -11.58 2.07
C ARG A 11 -1.23 -11.13 3.51
N ALA A 12 -1.53 -9.86 3.78
CA ALA A 12 -1.56 -9.38 5.16
C ALA A 12 -2.80 -9.92 5.88
N GLN A 13 -2.72 -9.97 7.21
CA GLN A 13 -3.86 -10.29 8.06
C GLN A 13 -4.90 -9.17 8.04
N TYR A 14 -4.46 -7.92 7.90
CA TYR A 14 -5.30 -6.74 7.86
C TYR A 14 -5.29 -6.14 6.45
N GLU A 15 -6.48 -5.93 5.88
CA GLU A 15 -6.63 -5.41 4.51
C GLU A 15 -6.06 -4.00 4.38
N LEU A 16 -6.27 -3.16 5.41
CA LEU A 16 -5.80 -1.79 5.46
C LEU A 16 -4.35 -1.70 5.97
N SER A 17 -3.43 -2.30 5.22
CA SER A 17 -2.01 -2.28 5.54
C SER A 17 -1.13 -2.11 4.31
N GLU A 18 0.04 -1.52 4.52
CA GLU A 18 1.13 -1.49 3.57
C GLU A 18 2.24 -2.39 4.08
N TRP A 19 2.65 -3.36 3.27
CA TRP A 19 3.68 -4.30 3.68
C TRP A 19 4.55 -4.72 2.50
N LYS A 20 5.84 -4.84 2.78
CA LYS A 20 6.85 -5.30 1.83
C LYS A 20 7.97 -6.02 2.57
N TYR A 21 8.16 -7.30 2.27
CA TYR A 21 9.20 -8.14 2.85
C TYR A 21 10.21 -8.54 1.78
N THR A 22 11.49 -8.31 2.06
CA THR A 22 12.58 -8.84 1.25
C THR A 22 13.03 -10.16 1.86
N ALA A 23 13.11 -11.21 1.05
CA ALA A 23 13.46 -12.55 1.50
C ALA A 23 14.52 -13.20 0.60
N GLN A 24 15.43 -13.94 1.22
CA GLN A 24 16.24 -14.92 0.51
C GLN A 24 15.42 -16.20 0.36
N LEU A 25 15.11 -16.57 -0.89
CA LEU A 25 14.37 -17.77 -1.24
C LEU A 25 15.33 -18.81 -1.81
N ARG A 26 15.31 -20.02 -1.25
CA ARG A 26 15.96 -21.21 -1.84
C ARG A 26 14.88 -22.13 -2.37
N ILE A 27 14.98 -22.45 -3.66
CA ILE A 27 14.06 -23.37 -4.33
C ILE A 27 14.76 -24.71 -4.43
N LYS A 28 14.08 -25.76 -3.95
CA LYS A 28 14.56 -27.14 -4.05
C LYS A 28 13.56 -28.00 -4.78
N THR A 29 14.02 -28.92 -5.62
CA THR A 29 13.16 -29.87 -6.33
C THR A 29 13.53 -31.31 -6.01
N GLY A 30 12.57 -32.21 -6.19
CA GLY A 30 12.77 -33.64 -6.02
C GLY A 30 11.94 -34.46 -7.01
N SER A 31 12.43 -35.65 -7.32
CA SER A 31 11.75 -36.67 -8.11
C SER A 31 10.68 -37.41 -7.27
N ALA A 32 9.97 -38.35 -7.88
CA ALA A 32 8.92 -39.15 -7.22
C ALA A 32 9.41 -39.95 -6.00
N GLY A 33 10.66 -40.44 -6.03
CA GLY A 33 11.21 -41.26 -4.95
C GLY A 33 11.46 -40.43 -3.70
N LYS A 34 10.63 -40.61 -2.65
CA LYS A 34 10.76 -39.87 -1.39
C LYS A 34 12.11 -40.07 -0.68
N GLN A 35 12.78 -41.19 -0.93
CA GLN A 35 14.13 -41.48 -0.39
C GLN A 35 15.23 -40.61 -1.03
N GLN A 36 15.02 -40.08 -2.23
CA GLN A 36 15.92 -39.07 -2.79
C GLN A 36 15.59 -37.71 -2.16
N GLY A 37 16.59 -37.10 -1.51
CA GLY A 37 16.46 -35.76 -0.94
C GLY A 37 16.16 -34.71 -2.02
N VAL A 38 15.55 -33.60 -1.61
CA VAL A 38 15.36 -32.45 -2.50
C VAL A 38 16.69 -31.70 -2.71
N ARG A 39 16.98 -31.31 -3.94
CA ARG A 39 18.22 -30.59 -4.31
C ARG A 39 17.91 -29.12 -4.55
N VAL A 40 18.80 -28.24 -4.11
CA VAL A 40 18.70 -26.80 -4.43
C VAL A 40 18.91 -26.63 -5.92
N VAL A 41 17.96 -25.98 -6.57
CA VAL A 41 18.04 -25.62 -7.99
C VAL A 41 18.19 -24.13 -8.19
N ASP A 42 17.77 -23.31 -7.22
CA ASP A 42 17.88 -21.86 -7.34
C ASP A 42 17.95 -21.16 -5.96
N LYS A 43 18.53 -19.95 -5.95
CA LYS A 43 18.65 -19.06 -4.80
C LYS A 43 18.45 -17.61 -5.27
N LEU A 44 17.38 -16.98 -4.82
CA LEU A 44 16.99 -15.63 -5.24
C LEU A 44 16.78 -14.72 -4.05
N LEU A 45 17.05 -13.44 -4.25
CA LEU A 45 16.57 -12.36 -3.39
C LEU A 45 15.26 -11.87 -4.01
N VAL A 46 14.16 -11.98 -3.28
CA VAL A 46 12.83 -11.60 -3.77
C VAL A 46 12.14 -10.65 -2.81
N GLU A 47 11.26 -9.82 -3.36
CA GLU A 47 10.34 -9.00 -2.59
C GLU A 47 8.93 -9.58 -2.67
N PHE A 48 8.24 -9.60 -1.54
CA PHE A 48 6.82 -9.89 -1.44
C PHE A 48 6.12 -8.66 -0.84
N GLY A 49 4.94 -8.31 -1.34
CA GLY A 49 4.19 -7.17 -0.82
C GLY A 49 2.77 -7.15 -1.36
N ASN A 50 1.91 -6.33 -0.76
CA ASN A 50 0.55 -6.08 -1.22
C ASN A 50 0.48 -5.48 -2.65
N ARG A 51 1.57 -4.87 -3.12
CA ARG A 51 1.70 -4.23 -4.44
C ARG A 51 2.73 -4.90 -5.34
N THR A 52 3.27 -6.04 -4.93
CA THR A 52 4.27 -6.79 -5.69
C THR A 52 3.58 -7.97 -6.39
N PRO A 53 3.81 -8.19 -7.70
CA PRO A 53 3.22 -9.32 -8.39
C PRO A 53 3.70 -10.65 -7.79
N PRO A 54 2.90 -11.73 -7.86
CA PRO A 54 3.34 -13.06 -7.44
C PRO A 54 4.62 -13.50 -8.15
N LEU A 55 5.52 -14.16 -7.43
CA LEU A 55 6.64 -14.85 -8.05
C LEU A 55 6.11 -16.07 -8.81
N SER A 56 6.32 -16.08 -10.12
CA SER A 56 5.91 -17.17 -11.00
C SER A 56 7.07 -18.12 -11.31
N LEU A 57 6.86 -19.41 -11.09
CA LEU A 57 7.83 -20.47 -11.35
C LEU A 57 7.25 -21.46 -12.35
N ASN A 58 7.89 -21.52 -13.52
CA ASN A 58 7.54 -22.47 -14.57
C ASN A 58 8.32 -23.77 -14.40
N VAL A 59 7.61 -24.86 -14.14
CA VAL A 59 8.20 -26.19 -14.01
C VAL A 59 8.13 -26.89 -15.36
N THR A 60 9.26 -26.91 -16.06
CA THR A 60 9.39 -27.50 -17.41
C THR A 60 9.86 -28.95 -17.37
N ASP A 61 10.62 -29.35 -16.34
CA ASP A 61 11.10 -30.72 -16.20
C ASP A 61 10.00 -31.63 -15.64
N THR A 62 9.55 -32.59 -16.47
CA THR A 62 8.50 -33.56 -16.15
C THR A 62 8.89 -34.53 -15.03
N LYS A 63 10.18 -34.64 -14.70
CA LYS A 63 10.68 -35.46 -13.58
C LYS A 63 10.50 -34.79 -12.23
N VAL A 64 10.26 -33.48 -12.18
CA VAL A 64 9.98 -32.77 -10.93
C VAL A 64 8.61 -33.19 -10.42
N LYS A 65 8.57 -33.75 -9.20
CA LYS A 65 7.34 -34.18 -8.51
C LYS A 65 7.16 -33.52 -7.15
N ARG A 66 8.21 -32.88 -6.64
CA ARG A 66 8.21 -32.18 -5.35
C ARG A 66 8.96 -30.87 -5.49
N ILE A 67 8.43 -29.82 -4.88
CA ILE A 67 9.07 -28.51 -4.77
C ILE A 67 9.05 -28.12 -3.30
N LYS A 68 10.18 -27.64 -2.79
CA LYS A 68 10.32 -27.11 -1.43
C LYS A 68 10.88 -25.70 -1.52
N PHE A 69 10.22 -24.79 -0.81
CA PHE A 69 10.67 -23.42 -0.61
C PHE A 69 11.25 -23.28 0.79
N GLU A 70 12.47 -22.77 0.87
CA GLU A 70 13.07 -22.34 2.13
C GLU A 70 13.27 -20.83 2.06
N MET A 71 12.59 -20.11 2.94
CA MET A 71 12.57 -18.65 2.94
C MET A 71 13.23 -18.12 4.21
N ARG A 72 14.14 -17.16 4.05
CA ARG A 72 14.69 -16.36 5.15
C ARG A 72 14.34 -14.90 4.91
N LEU A 73 13.57 -14.30 5.82
CA LEU A 73 13.27 -12.87 5.76
C LEU A 73 14.54 -12.07 6.10
N ILE A 74 14.82 -11.05 5.28
CA ILE A 74 15.96 -10.14 5.45
C ILE A 74 15.44 -8.81 5.98
N ASN A 75 14.51 -8.19 5.27
CA ASN A 75 13.91 -6.91 5.64
C ASN A 75 12.40 -7.04 5.74
N LYS A 76 11.82 -6.29 6.67
CA LYS A 76 10.37 -6.24 6.88
C LYS A 76 9.90 -4.79 6.98
N LEU A 77 9.03 -4.39 6.05
CA LEU A 77 8.19 -3.21 6.19
C LEU A 77 6.77 -3.72 6.40
N TYR A 78 6.14 -3.31 7.51
CA TYR A 78 4.74 -3.55 7.78
C TYR A 78 4.18 -2.34 8.52
N GLU A 79 3.14 -1.75 7.96
CA GLU A 79 2.44 -0.63 8.55
C GLU A 79 0.94 -0.87 8.40
N GLN A 80 0.21 -0.82 9.52
CA GLN A 80 -1.23 -0.73 9.47
C GLN A 80 -1.61 0.73 9.26
N LEU A 81 -2.41 1.00 8.24
CA LEU A 81 -2.78 2.38 7.91
C LEU A 81 -3.84 2.89 8.91
N PRO A 82 -3.82 4.20 9.23
CA PRO A 82 -4.79 4.81 10.12
C PRO A 82 -6.20 4.74 9.53
N THR A 83 -7.20 4.41 10.37
CA THR A 83 -8.61 4.39 9.94
C THR A 83 -9.30 5.75 10.04
N PHE A 84 -8.67 6.70 10.75
CA PHE A 84 -9.21 8.03 11.05
C PHE A 84 -10.61 8.00 11.67
N GLN A 85 -10.90 6.98 12.50
CA GLN A 85 -12.18 6.83 13.21
C GLN A 85 -12.21 7.56 14.56
N SER A 86 -11.03 7.98 15.04
CA SER A 86 -10.85 8.72 16.29
C SER A 86 -9.49 9.44 16.24
N GLY A 87 -9.27 10.35 17.20
CA GLY A 87 -8.13 11.26 17.19
C GLY A 87 -8.48 12.60 16.54
N GLY A 88 -7.50 13.48 16.33
CA GLY A 88 -7.73 14.76 15.66
C GLY A 88 -8.46 15.83 16.46
N ASP A 89 -8.40 17.06 15.96
CA ASP A 89 -9.05 18.24 16.52
C ASP A 89 -10.20 18.76 15.65
N VAL A 90 -10.44 18.18 14.47
CA VAL A 90 -11.59 18.47 13.61
C VAL A 90 -12.17 17.19 12.98
N ILE A 91 -13.45 17.23 12.64
CA ILE A 91 -14.20 16.11 12.07
C ILE A 91 -14.63 16.51 10.66
N LEU A 92 -14.18 15.77 9.65
CA LEU A 92 -14.61 15.93 8.28
C LEU A 92 -15.82 15.02 8.03
N LEU A 93 -16.94 15.60 7.62
CA LEU A 93 -18.19 14.90 7.34
C LEU A 93 -18.37 14.78 5.83
N PHE A 94 -18.57 13.56 5.36
CA PHE A 94 -18.84 13.23 3.96
C PHE A 94 -20.28 12.75 3.80
N GLU A 95 -20.64 12.39 2.56
CA GLU A 95 -21.93 11.74 2.27
C GLU A 95 -22.18 10.53 3.17
N GLN A 96 -23.45 10.16 3.32
CA GLN A 96 -23.86 8.98 4.11
C GLN A 96 -23.42 9.05 5.60
N ASN A 97 -23.13 10.26 6.11
CA ASN A 97 -22.68 10.50 7.47
C ASN A 97 -21.35 9.81 7.81
N GLU A 98 -20.51 9.58 6.79
CA GLU A 98 -19.15 9.09 6.98
C GLU A 98 -18.26 10.19 7.57
N LYS A 99 -17.40 9.83 8.52
CA LYS A 99 -16.59 10.77 9.29
C LYS A 99 -15.12 10.39 9.27
N LEU A 100 -14.27 11.38 9.04
CA LEU A 100 -12.82 11.28 9.22
C LEU A 100 -12.37 12.26 10.30
N TYR A 101 -11.64 11.75 11.27
CA TYR A 101 -11.11 12.51 12.39
C TYR A 101 -9.65 12.87 12.11
N VAL A 102 -9.33 14.16 12.08
CA VAL A 102 -8.04 14.66 11.55
C VAL A 102 -7.51 15.86 12.33
N ASP A 103 -6.22 16.12 12.16
CA ASP A 103 -5.51 17.26 12.74
C ASP A 103 -5.50 18.42 11.74
N LYS A 104 -6.22 19.49 12.07
CA LYS A 104 -6.30 20.74 11.30
C LYS A 104 -4.92 21.29 10.97
N ALA A 105 -3.98 21.22 11.91
CA ALA A 105 -2.62 21.70 11.70
C ALA A 105 -1.90 20.95 10.56
N LEU A 106 -2.08 19.63 10.46
CA LEU A 106 -1.45 18.83 9.40
C LEU A 106 -2.05 19.13 8.03
N LEU A 107 -3.36 19.31 7.95
CA LEU A 107 -4.05 19.73 6.72
C LEU A 107 -3.58 21.12 6.27
N ALA A 108 -3.47 22.06 7.21
CA ALA A 108 -3.06 23.44 6.94
C ALA A 108 -1.62 23.54 6.40
N VAL A 109 -0.71 22.68 6.88
CA VAL A 109 0.67 22.60 6.37
C VAL A 109 0.69 22.20 4.90
N HIS A 110 -0.19 21.29 4.48
CA HIS A 110 -0.17 20.73 3.13
C HIS A 110 -1.08 21.46 2.14
N SER A 111 -2.02 22.28 2.63
CA SER A 111 -2.92 23.09 1.80
C SER A 111 -3.27 24.41 2.48
N ARG A 112 -2.93 25.52 1.82
CA ARG A 112 -3.38 26.86 2.23
C ARG A 112 -4.90 27.01 2.12
N TYR A 113 -5.51 26.30 1.18
CA TYR A 113 -6.97 26.29 1.03
C TYR A 113 -7.64 25.64 2.23
N MET A 114 -7.15 24.48 2.69
CA MET A 114 -7.65 23.84 3.91
C MET A 114 -7.33 24.68 5.16
N ALA A 115 -6.14 25.32 5.21
CA ALA A 115 -5.81 26.24 6.29
C ALA A 115 -6.84 27.38 6.43
N SER A 116 -7.26 27.96 5.30
CA SER A 116 -8.28 29.02 5.27
C SER A 116 -9.67 28.49 5.58
N MET A 117 -10.05 27.34 5.01
CA MET A 117 -11.36 26.71 5.23
C MET A 117 -11.58 26.37 6.71
N LEU A 118 -10.51 25.94 7.38
CA LEU A 118 -10.56 25.47 8.76
C LEU A 118 -10.19 26.55 9.77
N HIS A 119 -9.83 27.78 9.36
CA HIS A 119 -9.19 28.77 10.23
C HIS A 119 -9.93 29.00 11.56
N ASP A 120 -11.25 29.20 11.49
CA ASP A 120 -12.11 29.48 12.64
C ASP A 120 -12.77 28.23 13.24
N ALA A 121 -12.44 27.04 12.72
CA ALA A 121 -12.96 25.79 13.25
C ALA A 121 -12.50 25.59 14.71
N ALA A 122 -13.47 25.51 15.61
CA ALA A 122 -13.26 25.16 17.01
C ALA A 122 -12.83 23.68 17.16
N PRO A 123 -12.25 23.29 18.30
CA PRO A 123 -11.98 21.89 18.58
C PRO A 123 -13.25 21.03 18.44
N SER A 124 -13.10 19.89 17.77
CA SER A 124 -14.18 18.96 17.41
C SER A 124 -15.27 19.54 16.51
N ALA A 125 -15.00 20.66 15.81
CA ALA A 125 -15.91 21.18 14.80
C ALA A 125 -16.12 20.15 13.68
N ILE A 126 -17.37 20.06 13.22
CA ILE A 126 -17.75 19.23 12.08
C ILE A 126 -17.73 20.11 10.84
N ILE A 127 -16.95 19.70 9.86
CA ILE A 127 -16.74 20.39 8.59
C ILE A 127 -17.36 19.54 7.50
N ASP A 128 -18.41 20.08 6.87
CA ASP A 128 -19.08 19.42 5.75
C ASP A 128 -18.17 19.48 4.51
N MET A 129 -17.74 18.31 4.05
CA MET A 129 -16.93 18.13 2.85
C MET A 129 -17.79 18.06 1.57
N CYS A 130 -19.10 18.28 1.72
CA CYS A 130 -20.10 18.22 0.67
C CYS A 130 -20.11 16.84 -0.02
N PHE A 131 -20.35 16.83 -1.33
CA PHE A 131 -20.42 15.62 -2.17
C PHE A 131 -19.03 15.11 -2.60
N PHE A 132 -17.97 15.39 -1.83
CA PHE A 132 -16.64 14.88 -2.15
C PHE A 132 -16.51 13.41 -1.73
N ASP A 133 -15.79 12.62 -2.52
CA ASP A 133 -15.59 11.19 -2.23
C ASP A 133 -14.66 11.00 -1.03
N ARG A 134 -15.15 10.25 -0.04
CA ARG A 134 -14.44 10.00 1.22
C ARG A 134 -13.16 9.20 1.01
N ASP A 135 -13.16 8.21 0.11
CA ASP A 135 -12.02 7.35 -0.14
C ASP A 135 -10.93 8.08 -0.93
N ASP A 136 -11.31 8.98 -1.82
CA ASP A 136 -10.38 9.90 -2.47
C ASP A 136 -9.65 10.79 -1.45
N PHE A 137 -10.40 11.37 -0.51
CA PHE A 137 -9.79 12.20 0.53
C PHE A 137 -8.91 11.37 1.48
N LEU A 138 -9.29 10.12 1.74
CA LEU A 138 -8.50 9.20 2.56
C LEU A 138 -7.10 8.96 1.96
N GLU A 139 -6.99 8.84 0.62
CA GLU A 139 -5.69 8.74 -0.05
C GLU A 139 -4.80 9.97 0.20
N LEU A 140 -5.40 11.16 0.18
CA LEU A 140 -4.70 12.40 0.50
C LEU A 140 -4.22 12.40 1.96
N LEU A 141 -5.07 11.95 2.90
CA LEU A 141 -4.70 11.85 4.31
C LEU A 141 -3.52 10.89 4.53
N TYR A 142 -3.48 9.74 3.87
CA TYR A 142 -2.35 8.81 3.97
C TYR A 142 -1.02 9.46 3.56
N GLN A 143 -1.05 10.40 2.62
CA GLN A 143 0.14 11.17 2.22
C GLN A 143 0.48 12.30 3.19
N ILE A 144 -0.52 12.98 3.75
CA ILE A 144 -0.34 14.08 4.72
C ILE A 144 0.23 13.54 6.05
N TYR A 145 -0.27 12.40 6.51
CA TYR A 145 0.21 11.72 7.72
C TYR A 145 1.50 10.92 7.48
N ALA A 146 2.12 11.06 6.31
CA ALA A 146 3.40 10.45 5.95
C ALA A 146 3.47 8.94 6.20
N THR A 147 2.39 8.22 5.89
CA THR A 147 2.36 6.76 5.96
C THR A 147 3.27 6.14 4.89
N SER A 148 3.54 4.85 5.02
CA SER A 148 4.25 4.03 4.03
C SER A 148 3.45 3.79 2.74
N ARG A 149 2.23 4.33 2.63
CA ARG A 149 1.41 4.22 1.41
C ARG A 149 2.08 4.94 0.24
N PRO A 150 2.45 4.22 -0.84
CA PRO A 150 3.12 4.86 -1.98
C PRO A 150 2.17 5.78 -2.75
N ILE A 151 2.71 6.80 -3.42
CA ILE A 151 1.94 7.72 -4.28
C ILE A 151 1.19 6.96 -5.40
N SER A 152 1.78 5.89 -5.91
CA SER A 152 1.18 5.03 -6.93
C SER A 152 0.06 4.14 -6.42
N ALA A 153 -0.21 4.13 -5.11
CA ALA A 153 -1.16 3.22 -4.49
C ALA A 153 -2.57 3.32 -5.09
N ASN A 154 -3.03 4.56 -5.25
CA ASN A 154 -4.24 4.94 -5.94
C ASN A 154 -4.04 6.37 -6.50
N LEU A 155 -3.19 6.47 -7.52
CA LEU A 155 -2.76 7.75 -8.08
C LEU A 155 -3.93 8.63 -8.53
N PHE A 156 -5.00 8.02 -9.06
CA PHE A 156 -6.18 8.74 -9.53
C PHE A 156 -6.93 9.42 -8.39
N ALA A 157 -7.30 8.66 -7.35
CA ALA A 157 -7.99 9.17 -6.17
C ALA A 157 -7.16 10.25 -5.46
N LEU A 158 -5.88 9.96 -5.24
CA LEU A 158 -4.94 10.91 -4.65
C LEU A 158 -4.86 12.22 -5.46
N SER A 159 -4.77 12.13 -6.80
CA SER A 159 -4.69 13.30 -7.67
C SER A 159 -5.97 14.13 -7.62
N ARG A 160 -7.16 13.49 -7.65
CA ARG A 160 -8.45 14.20 -7.54
C ARG A 160 -8.54 14.96 -6.23
N ALA A 161 -8.25 14.31 -5.09
CA ALA A 161 -8.27 14.97 -3.79
C ALA A 161 -7.23 16.09 -3.68
N ALA A 162 -5.99 15.85 -4.12
CA ALA A 162 -4.93 16.85 -4.05
C ALA A 162 -5.26 18.10 -4.89
N ILE A 163 -5.89 17.94 -6.06
CA ILE A 163 -6.33 19.07 -6.90
C ILE A 163 -7.50 19.81 -6.25
N SER A 164 -8.56 19.09 -5.85
CA SER A 164 -9.77 19.69 -5.28
C SER A 164 -9.50 20.50 -4.03
N TYR A 165 -8.59 20.02 -3.18
CA TYR A 165 -8.22 20.71 -1.93
C TYR A 165 -6.92 21.50 -2.02
N LYS A 166 -6.37 21.71 -3.22
CA LYS A 166 -5.14 22.51 -3.46
C LYS A 166 -4.00 22.12 -2.51
N ALA A 167 -3.75 20.82 -2.40
CA ALA A 167 -2.69 20.28 -1.55
C ALA A 167 -1.33 20.40 -2.24
N ASP A 168 -0.80 21.62 -2.33
CA ASP A 168 0.36 21.99 -3.15
C ASP A 168 1.58 21.10 -2.91
N ILE A 169 1.86 20.74 -1.65
CA ILE A 169 2.99 19.87 -1.28
C ILE A 169 2.80 18.46 -1.88
N ILE A 170 1.57 17.94 -1.84
CA ILE A 170 1.25 16.61 -2.37
C ILE A 170 1.23 16.63 -3.89
N LEU A 171 0.68 17.69 -4.50
CA LEU A 171 0.73 17.91 -5.94
C LEU A 171 2.17 17.93 -6.46
N ALA A 172 3.09 18.64 -5.80
CA ALA A 172 4.51 18.64 -6.17
C ALA A 172 5.13 17.24 -6.11
N ARG A 173 4.77 16.43 -5.10
CA ARG A 173 5.20 15.02 -4.99
C ARG A 173 4.64 14.16 -6.12
N ILE A 174 3.37 14.33 -6.49
CA ILE A 174 2.73 13.65 -7.61
C ILE A 174 3.41 14.02 -8.93
N THR A 175 3.63 15.31 -9.19
CA THR A 175 4.33 15.78 -10.40
C THR A 175 5.72 15.18 -10.50
N LYS A 176 6.48 15.18 -9.42
CA LYS A 176 7.82 14.55 -9.37
C LYS A 176 7.76 13.04 -9.60
N PHE A 177 6.73 12.37 -9.10
CA PHE A 177 6.54 10.94 -9.34
C PHE A 177 6.28 10.67 -10.82
N ILE A 178 5.37 11.42 -11.45
CA ILE A 178 5.02 11.27 -12.87
C ILE A 178 6.21 11.59 -13.76
N SER A 179 6.96 12.66 -13.49
CA SER A 179 8.12 13.04 -14.30
C SER A 179 9.26 12.01 -14.28
N ASN A 180 9.27 11.09 -13.31
CA ASN A 180 10.25 10.01 -13.23
C ASN A 180 9.75 8.71 -13.86
N LEU A 181 8.53 8.69 -14.42
CA LEU A 181 8.00 7.56 -15.18
C LEU A 181 8.38 7.63 -16.67
N ASP A 182 8.71 8.84 -17.16
CA ASP A 182 9.28 9.10 -18.49
C ASP A 182 10.79 8.80 -18.52
#